data_AF-A0A376F4L1-F1
#
_entry.id   AF-A0A376F4L1-F1
#
_cell.length_a   1.000
_cell.length_b   1.000
_cell.length_c   1.000
_cell.angle_alpha   90.00
_cell.angle_beta   90.00
_cell.angle_gamma   90.00
#
_symmetry.space_group_name_H-M   'P 1'
#
loop_
_entity.id
_entity.type
_entity.pdbx_description
1 polymer ?
#
loop_
_entity_poly.entity_id
_entity_poly.type
_entity_poly.pdbx_seq_one_letter_code
_entity_poly.pdbx_strand_id
1 'polypeptide(L)' 'MPLDLGLVVRDYLAQYPRARHFDIARIVVDQAVRLGVAQADFTGLPPKWQPINDYGAKVQAHVIDKY' A
#
# COMPACT_ATOMS: atom_id res chain seq x y z
N MET A 1 -9.63 4.00 -11.42
CA MET A 1 -8.21 3.88 -11.81
C MET A 1 -7.55 2.97 -10.81
N PRO A 2 -6.72 1.99 -11.25
CA PRO A 2 -6.07 1.04 -10.36
C PRO A 2 -5.30 1.73 -9.22
N LEU A 3 -5.33 1.14 -8.02
CA LEU A 3 -4.70 1.69 -6.83
C LEU A 3 -3.43 0.90 -6.51
N ASP A 4 -2.27 1.55 -6.68
CA ASP A 4 -0.98 1.03 -6.24
C ASP A 4 -0.72 1.45 -4.79
N LEU A 5 -0.81 0.50 -3.87
CA LEU A 5 -0.66 0.75 -2.45
C LEU A 5 0.77 1.20 -2.09
N GLY A 6 1.79 0.76 -2.84
CA GLY A 6 3.17 1.17 -2.63
C GLY A 6 3.39 2.66 -2.89
N LEU A 7 2.78 3.18 -3.96
CA LEU A 7 2.83 4.60 -4.30
C LEU A 7 1.97 5.42 -3.34
N VAL A 8 0.71 5.03 -3.14
CA VAL A 8 -0.23 5.78 -2.29
C VAL A 8 0.28 5.89 -0.86
N VAL A 9 0.73 4.79 -0.24
CA VAL A 9 1.26 4.83 1.13
C VAL A 9 2.48 5.73 1.19
N ARG A 10 3.41 5.63 0.22
CA ARG A 10 4.61 6.47 0.18
C ARG A 10 4.28 7.96 0.13
N ASP A 11 3.34 8.34 -0.74
CA ASP A 11 2.91 9.73 -0.91
C ASP A 11 2.22 10.28 0.34
N TYR A 12 1.43 9.45 1.03
CA TYR A 12 0.85 9.82 2.33
C TYR A 12 1.93 9.97 3.40
N LEU A 13 2.86 9.01 3.52
CA LEU A 13 3.91 9.05 4.53
C LEU A 13 4.80 10.29 4.39
N ALA A 14 5.09 10.74 3.16
CA ALA A 14 5.86 11.96 2.90
C ALA A 14 5.25 13.24 3.50
N GLN A 15 3.95 13.23 3.84
CA GLN A 15 3.24 14.37 4.41
C GLN A 15 3.24 14.40 5.95
N TYR A 16 3.75 13.35 6.60
CA TYR A 16 3.74 13.22 8.05
C TYR A 16 5.16 12.94 8.61
N PRO A 17 5.45 13.35 9.85
CA PRO A 17 6.69 12.99 10.52
C PRO A 17 6.76 11.47 10.75
N ARG A 18 7.98 10.94 10.74
CA ARG A 18 8.28 9.50 10.94
C ARG A 18 7.53 8.85 12.11
N ALA A 19 7.38 9.56 13.22
CA ALA A 19 6.68 9.08 14.42
C ALA A 19 5.23 8.63 14.15
N ARG A 20 4.59 9.15 13.10
CA ARG A 20 3.21 8.82 12.69
C ARG A 20 3.13 7.81 11.55
N HIS A 21 4.26 7.38 10.98
CA HIS A 21 4.25 6.57 9.76
C HIS A 21 3.49 5.26 9.93
N PHE A 22 3.62 4.60 11.08
CA PHE A 22 2.92 3.33 11.31
C PHE A 22 1.39 3.50 11.31
N ASP A 23 0.87 4.49 12.03
CA ASP A 23 -0.56 4.74 12.13
C ASP A 23 -1.16 5.17 10.78
N ILE A 24 -0.47 6.05 10.06
CA ILE A 24 -0.90 6.50 8.74
C ILE A 24 -0.90 5.34 7.74
N ALA A 25 0.16 4.54 7.69
CA ALA A 25 0.23 3.38 6.81
C ALA A 25 -0.93 2.41 7.08
N ARG A 26 -1.21 2.10 8.36
CA ARG A 26 -2.31 1.20 8.74
C ARG A 26 -3.67 1.73 8.28
N ILE A 27 -3.94 3.02 8.45
CA ILE A 27 -5.20 3.62 8.02
C ILE A 27 -5.32 3.56 6.49
N VAL A 28 -4.31 3.99 5.76
CA VAL A 28 -4.33 3.99 4.29
C VAL A 28 -4.55 2.57 3.74
N VAL A 29 -3.86 1.58 4.30
CA VAL A 29 -4.05 0.16 3.94
C VAL A 29 -5.47 -0.30 4.23
N ASP A 30 -6.01 -0.05 5.42
CA ASP A 30 -7.37 -0.45 5.80
C ASP A 30 -8.44 0.20 4.90
N GLN A 31 -8.21 1.45 4.47
CA GLN A 31 -9.12 2.11 3.55
C GLN A 31 -8.98 1.54 2.12
N ALA A 32 -7.77 1.29 1.65
CA ALA A 32 -7.53 0.78 0.31
C ALA A 32 -8.19 -0.59 0.06
N VAL A 33 -8.08 -1.52 1.02
CA VAL A 33 -8.66 -2.87 0.89
C VAL A 33 -10.20 -2.90 0.90
N ARG A 34 -10.85 -1.83 1.36
CA ARG A 34 -12.31 -1.70 1.32
C ARG A 34 -12.83 -1.28 -0.06
N LEU A 35 -11.97 -0.70 -0.89
CA LEU A 35 -12.37 -0.21 -2.21
C LEU A 35 -12.48 -1.34 -3.23
N GLY A 36 -11.78 -2.46 -3.02
CA GLY A 36 -11.71 -3.51 -4.02
C GLY A 36 -10.61 -4.54 -3.75
N VAL A 37 -10.37 -5.39 -4.75
CA VAL A 37 -9.35 -6.45 -4.72
C VAL A 37 -8.42 -6.35 -5.92
N ALA A 38 -7.25 -6.98 -5.83
CA ALA A 38 -6.34 -7.12 -6.96
C ALA A 38 -6.63 -8.41 -7.73
N GLN A 39 -6.86 -8.36 -9.04
CA GLN A 39 -7.03 -9.56 -9.84
C GLN A 39 -5.78 -10.47 -9.78
N ALA A 40 -4.59 -9.89 -9.58
CA ALA A 40 -3.35 -10.64 -9.43
C ALA A 40 -3.29 -11.52 -8.17
N ASP A 41 -4.10 -11.24 -7.13
CA ASP A 41 -4.17 -12.09 -5.94
C ASP A 41 -4.62 -13.52 -6.28
N PHE A 42 -5.45 -13.69 -7.33
CA PHE A 42 -5.94 -14.99 -7.79
C PHE A 42 -4.91 -15.82 -8.56
N THR A 43 -3.72 -15.27 -8.84
CA THR A 43 -2.63 -16.00 -9.53
C THR A 43 -1.86 -16.92 -8.58
N GLY A 44 -2.01 -16.75 -7.26
CA GLY A 44 -1.21 -17.45 -6.26
C GLY A 44 0.25 -16.98 -6.18
N LEU A 45 0.65 -16.00 -7.00
CA LEU A 45 1.99 -15.40 -6.95
C LEU A 45 2.02 -14.27 -5.91
N PRO A 46 2.96 -14.30 -4.95
CA PRO A 46 3.08 -13.23 -3.98
C PRO A 46 3.53 -11.93 -4.66
N PRO A 47 3.02 -10.75 -4.24
CA PRO A 47 3.53 -9.48 -4.70
C PRO A 47 4.98 -9.29 -4.25
N LYS A 48 5.70 -8.37 -4.90
CA LYS A 48 7.03 -7.97 -4.43
C LYS A 48 6.91 -6.96 -3.29
N TRP A 49 7.86 -7.00 -2.37
CA TRP A 49 8.03 -5.96 -1.36
C TRP A 49 8.46 -4.64 -2.03
N GLN A 50 7.68 -3.59 -1.81
CA GLN A 50 7.94 -2.25 -2.33
C GLN A 50 8.30 -1.30 -1.18
N PRO A 51 9.38 -0.50 -1.28
CA PRO A 51 9.70 0.49 -0.27
C PRO A 51 8.62 1.58 -0.20
N ILE A 52 8.28 2.03 1.01
CA ILE A 52 7.27 3.08 1.24
C ILE A 52 7.81 4.28 2.01
N ASN A 53 9.08 4.24 2.44
CA ASN A 53 9.83 5.39 2.94
C ASN A 53 11.34 5.11 2.96
N ASP A 54 12.13 6.13 3.27
CA ASP A 54 13.60 6.04 3.37
C ASP A 54 14.11 5.41 4.67
N TYR A 55 13.19 5.01 5.55
CA TYR A 55 13.50 4.43 6.87
C TYR A 55 13.43 2.89 6.86
N GLY A 56 13.33 2.28 5.69
CA GLY A 56 13.33 0.83 5.51
C GLY A 56 11.95 0.17 5.58
N ALA A 57 10.86 0.93 5.72
CA ALA A 57 9.52 0.36 5.67
C ALA A 57 9.16 -0.07 4.24
N LYS A 58 8.44 -1.18 4.14
CA LYS A 58 8.00 -1.76 2.86
C LYS A 58 6.55 -2.24 2.97
N VAL A 59 5.86 -2.30 1.83
CA VAL A 59 4.53 -2.92 1.68
C VAL A 59 4.60 -4.04 0.65
N GLN A 60 3.81 -5.09 0.83
CA GLN A 60 3.64 -6.17 -0.13
C GLN A 60 2.17 -6.24 -0.52
N ALA A 61 1.84 -5.73 -1.69
CA ALA A 61 0.48 -5.72 -2.22
C ALA A 61 0.53 -5.69 -3.75
N HIS A 62 -0.42 -6.38 -4.38
CA HIS A 62 -0.70 -6.20 -5.80
C HIS A 62 -1.51 -4.92 -6.02
N VAL A 63 -1.59 -4.47 -7.26
CA VAL A 63 -2.39 -3.30 -7.64
C VAL A 63 -3.87 -3.65 -7.56
N ILE A 64 -4.66 -2.90 -6.80
CA ILE A 64 -6.11 -3.06 -6.69
C ILE A 64 -6.74 -2.54 -7.98
N ASP A 65 -7.35 -3.42 -8.77
CA ASP A 65 -7.86 -3.13 -10.10
C ASP A 65 -9.29 -3.65 -10.35
N LYS A 66 -9.93 -4.25 -9.32
CA LYS A 66 -11.35 -4.64 -9.29
C LYS A 66 -12.06 -3.98 -8.12
N TYR A 67 -13.14 -3.25 -8.40
CA TYR A 67 -13.97 -2.54 -7.42
C TYR A 67 -15.35 -3.17 -7.33
#